data_AF-A0A2E0KV62-F1
#
_entry.id   AF-A0A2E0KV62-F1
#
_cell.length_a   1.000
_cell.length_b   1.000
_cell.length_c   1.000
_cell.angle_alpha   90.00
_cell.angle_beta   90.00
_cell.angle_gamma   90.00
#
_symmetry.space_group_name_H-M   'P 1'
#
loop_
_entity.id
_entity.type
_entity.pdbx_description
1 polymer ?
#
loop_
_entity_poly.entity_id
_entity_poly.type
_entity_poly.pdbx_seq_one_letter_code
_entity_poly.pdbx_strand_id
1 'polypeptide(L)'
;MPTPFNHLRVAQQLLKDPDVPPGTRHLLQVERSAFLLGNIAADARVSSGLPRAETHFYQYDQPMIEHPWQVMLSRYPIMATNEVQQAFIAGYVAHLSMDELWTTEILLPLFFEREWGIDRGYRFFMLNVLLAYLDERDYGHLEGWQADALFAARPDHWLPFIPDPDLCAWRDLVAQQLVNESQTLSILGARARRTPEEFRAVLDSPSKMQADLWDNVPPDAVQQVERHMYTFAREQMLVYLDSSA
;
A
#
# COMPACT_ATOMS: atom_id res chain seq x y z
N MET A 1 -4.59 -3.63 5.38
CA MET A 1 -3.70 -2.68 4.71
C MET A 1 -4.10 -2.64 3.25
N PRO A 2 -4.08 -1.46 2.63
CA PRO A 2 -4.26 -1.30 1.20
C PRO A 2 -3.38 -2.29 0.44
N THR A 3 -3.86 -2.76 -0.70
CA THR A 3 -3.12 -3.74 -1.50
C THR A 3 -2.01 -3.05 -2.31
N PRO A 4 -1.08 -3.82 -2.90
CA PRO A 4 -0.09 -3.25 -3.82
C PRO A 4 -0.73 -2.45 -4.96
N PHE A 5 -1.92 -2.83 -5.45
CA PHE A 5 -2.59 -2.09 -6.52
C PHE A 5 -3.11 -0.73 -6.04
N ASN A 6 -3.60 -0.62 -4.80
CA ASN A 6 -3.96 0.69 -4.23
C ASN A 6 -2.73 1.61 -4.14
N HIS A 7 -1.60 1.07 -3.65
CA HIS A 7 -0.33 1.83 -3.56
C HIS A 7 0.19 2.27 -4.94
N LEU A 8 0.16 1.36 -5.93
CA LEU A 8 0.52 1.67 -7.32
C LEU A 8 -0.42 2.68 -7.98
N ARG A 9 -1.71 2.66 -7.61
CA ARG A 9 -2.71 3.63 -8.07
C ARG A 9 -2.39 5.03 -7.54
N VAL A 10 -1.98 5.15 -6.29
CA VAL A 10 -1.53 6.42 -5.69
C VAL A 10 -0.20 6.87 -6.30
N ALA A 11 0.77 5.98 -6.45
CA ALA A 11 2.04 6.29 -7.11
C ALA A 11 1.85 6.88 -8.51
N GLN A 12 0.97 6.28 -9.32
CA GLN A 12 0.60 6.80 -10.63
C GLN A 12 -0.01 8.20 -10.59
N GLN A 13 -0.79 8.53 -9.55
CA GLN A 13 -1.35 9.88 -9.38
C GLN A 13 -0.25 10.87 -9.01
N LEU A 14 0.61 10.53 -8.04
CA LEU A 14 1.71 11.38 -7.59
C LEU A 14 2.66 11.75 -8.73
N LEU A 15 2.92 10.82 -9.65
CA LEU A 15 3.73 11.06 -10.85
C LEU A 15 3.16 12.12 -11.81
N LYS A 16 1.85 12.42 -11.71
CA LYS A 16 1.12 13.35 -12.57
C LYS A 16 0.54 14.55 -11.82
N ASP A 17 0.68 14.58 -10.50
CA ASP A 17 0.04 15.58 -9.66
C ASP A 17 0.62 16.98 -9.92
N PRO A 18 -0.19 17.98 -10.30
CA PRO A 18 0.26 19.36 -10.46
C PRO A 18 0.80 19.99 -9.16
N ASP A 19 0.35 19.53 -7.99
CA ASP A 19 0.77 20.03 -6.68
C ASP A 19 2.15 19.48 -6.25
N VAL A 20 2.65 18.44 -6.92
CA VAL A 20 4.05 18.00 -6.74
C VAL A 20 4.96 18.96 -7.52
N PRO A 21 5.98 19.59 -6.88
CA PRO A 21 6.85 20.56 -7.53
C PRO A 21 7.49 20.01 -8.81
N PRO A 22 7.68 20.82 -9.88
CA PRO A 22 8.15 20.33 -11.17
C PRO A 22 9.48 19.56 -11.13
N GLY A 23 10.44 19.99 -10.31
CA GLY A 23 11.73 19.31 -10.14
C GLY A 23 11.56 17.93 -9.47
N THR A 24 10.77 17.88 -8.41
CA THR A 24 10.40 16.63 -7.72
C THR A 24 9.67 15.68 -8.67
N ARG A 25 8.66 16.16 -9.39
CA ARG A 25 7.93 15.35 -10.37
C ARG A 25 8.85 14.85 -11.49
N HIS A 26 9.83 15.65 -11.92
CA HIS A 26 10.82 15.22 -12.90
C HIS A 26 11.70 14.07 -12.36
N LEU A 27 12.25 14.21 -11.15
CA LEU A 27 13.02 13.14 -10.48
C LEU A 27 12.20 11.84 -10.41
N LEU A 28 10.97 11.92 -9.89
CA LEU A 28 10.11 10.74 -9.74
C LEU A 28 9.75 10.10 -11.10
N GLN A 29 9.62 10.90 -12.16
CA GLN A 29 9.35 10.38 -13.51
C GLN A 29 10.57 9.72 -14.15
N VAL A 30 11.76 10.31 -13.99
CA VAL A 30 13.03 9.73 -14.47
C VAL A 30 13.29 8.41 -13.75
N GLU A 31 13.14 8.40 -12.44
CA GLU A 31 13.39 7.25 -11.57
C GLU A 31 12.12 6.45 -11.23
N ARG A 32 11.12 6.49 -12.12
CA ARG A 32 9.78 5.92 -11.88
C ARG A 32 9.80 4.46 -11.45
N SER A 33 10.72 3.67 -11.98
CA SER A 33 10.85 2.25 -11.64
C SER A 33 11.21 2.07 -10.17
N ALA A 34 12.16 2.86 -9.66
CA ALA A 34 12.56 2.87 -8.27
C ALA A 34 11.42 3.38 -7.38
N PHE A 35 10.76 4.48 -7.78
CA PHE A 35 9.62 5.04 -7.07
C PHE A 35 8.44 4.06 -6.94
N LEU A 36 8.07 3.36 -8.03
CA LEU A 36 7.02 2.34 -7.99
C LEU A 36 7.38 1.19 -7.05
N LEU A 37 8.62 0.68 -7.11
CA LEU A 37 9.04 -0.39 -6.21
C LEU A 37 9.00 0.07 -4.75
N GLY A 38 9.40 1.30 -4.46
CA GLY A 38 9.30 1.91 -3.13
C GLY A 38 7.88 1.89 -2.57
N ASN A 39 6.88 2.21 -3.41
CA ASN A 39 5.47 2.22 -3.01
C ASN A 39 4.90 0.85 -2.63
N ILE A 40 5.59 -0.25 -2.96
CA ILE A 40 5.15 -1.60 -2.60
C ILE A 40 6.18 -2.33 -1.72
N ALA A 41 7.37 -1.77 -1.48
CA ALA A 41 8.50 -2.50 -0.93
C ALA A 41 8.29 -2.98 0.51
N ALA A 42 7.55 -2.25 1.34
CA ALA A 42 7.32 -2.67 2.73
C ALA A 42 6.55 -4.01 2.82
N ASP A 43 5.72 -4.32 1.81
CA ASP A 43 4.96 -5.56 1.73
C ASP A 43 5.80 -6.76 1.26
N ALA A 44 7.05 -6.56 0.82
CA ALA A 44 7.99 -7.65 0.54
C ALA A 44 8.22 -8.57 1.75
N ARG A 45 7.83 -8.12 2.96
CA ARG A 45 7.73 -8.94 4.16
C ARG A 45 6.93 -10.23 3.99
N VAL A 46 5.96 -10.26 3.06
CA VAL A 46 5.14 -11.45 2.81
C VAL A 46 5.98 -12.59 2.23
N SER A 47 6.88 -12.28 1.30
CA SER A 47 7.80 -13.26 0.70
C SER A 47 9.03 -13.54 1.58
N SER A 48 9.53 -12.54 2.32
CA SER A 48 10.74 -12.69 3.15
C SER A 48 10.49 -13.26 4.55
N GLY A 49 9.23 -13.31 5.01
CA GLY A 49 8.87 -13.74 6.35
C GLY A 49 9.19 -12.71 7.45
N LEU A 50 9.60 -11.49 7.09
CA LEU A 50 9.95 -10.44 8.05
C LEU A 50 8.74 -10.00 8.90
N PRO A 51 8.94 -9.65 10.18
CA PRO A 51 7.88 -9.04 10.99
C PRO A 51 7.41 -7.70 10.39
N ARG A 52 6.15 -7.34 10.64
CA ARG A 52 5.61 -6.04 10.21
C ARG A 52 6.43 -4.87 10.77
N ALA A 53 6.83 -4.94 12.03
CA ALA A 53 7.61 -3.88 12.69
C ALA A 53 8.94 -3.57 11.98
N GLU A 54 9.56 -4.54 11.31
CA GLU A 54 10.85 -4.35 10.65
C GLU A 54 10.74 -3.68 9.27
N THR A 55 9.54 -3.65 8.69
CA THR A 55 9.30 -3.09 7.35
C THR A 55 8.34 -1.91 7.38
N HIS A 56 7.39 -1.91 8.30
CA HIS A 56 6.40 -0.86 8.46
C HIS A 56 6.68 0.04 9.66
N PHE A 57 7.65 -0.29 10.52
CA PHE A 57 8.09 0.55 11.64
C PHE A 57 7.02 0.84 12.70
N TYR A 58 5.94 0.06 12.74
CA TYR A 58 4.96 0.04 13.83
C TYR A 58 4.31 -1.35 13.98
N GLN A 59 3.57 -1.53 15.08
CA GLN A 59 2.75 -2.70 15.37
C GLN A 59 1.35 -2.28 15.80
N TYR A 60 0.34 -3.10 15.53
CA TYR A 60 -1.06 -2.75 15.79
C TYR A 60 -1.43 -2.66 17.28
N ASP A 61 -0.63 -3.28 18.15
CA ASP A 61 -0.82 -3.30 19.60
C ASP A 61 -0.03 -2.21 20.33
N GLN A 62 0.62 -1.31 19.59
CA GLN A 62 1.38 -0.18 20.13
C GLN A 62 0.87 1.14 19.52
N PRO A 63 0.86 2.24 20.28
CA PRO A 63 0.51 3.55 19.74
C PRO A 63 1.56 4.00 18.71
N MET A 64 1.11 4.59 17.60
CA MET A 64 1.97 5.30 16.65
C MET A 64 2.19 6.73 17.16
N ILE A 65 3.34 6.98 17.79
CA ILE A 65 3.71 8.29 18.36
C ILE A 65 4.38 9.17 17.30
N GLU A 66 5.21 8.58 16.46
CA GLU A 66 5.93 9.22 15.35
C GLU A 66 5.48 8.61 14.03
N HIS A 67 5.61 9.36 12.93
CA HIS A 67 5.30 8.83 11.61
C HIS A 67 6.24 7.66 11.29
N PRO A 68 5.75 6.51 10.79
CA PRO A 68 6.59 5.33 10.62
C PRO A 68 7.81 5.55 9.71
N TRP A 69 7.69 6.43 8.71
CA TRP A 69 8.82 6.77 7.84
C TRP A 69 9.90 7.58 8.58
N GLN A 70 9.57 8.38 9.58
CA GLN A 70 10.54 9.09 10.42
C GLN A 70 11.28 8.11 11.33
N VAL A 71 10.56 7.13 11.88
CA VAL A 71 11.16 6.03 12.65
C VAL A 71 12.13 5.24 11.76
N MET A 72 11.75 4.95 10.51
CA MET A 72 12.63 4.31 9.53
C MET A 72 13.94 5.08 9.32
N LEU A 73 13.87 6.38 9.01
CA LEU A 73 15.06 7.20 8.77
C LEU A 73 15.91 7.38 10.03
N SER A 74 15.28 7.47 11.19
CA SER A 74 16.00 7.56 12.48
C SER A 74 16.76 6.27 12.79
N ARG A 75 16.19 5.11 12.46
CA ARG A 75 16.82 3.79 12.64
C ARG A 75 17.91 3.53 11.59
N TYR A 76 17.74 4.04 10.37
CA TYR A 76 18.63 3.83 9.24
C TYR A 76 19.00 5.16 8.56
N PRO A 77 19.90 5.96 9.17
CA PRO A 77 20.19 7.32 8.72
C PRO A 77 21.00 7.39 7.42
N ILE A 78 21.68 6.31 7.02
CA ILE A 78 22.46 6.23 5.79
C ILE A 78 21.61 5.52 4.73
N MET A 79 20.69 6.25 4.14
CA MET A 79 19.87 5.83 2.99
C MET A 79 19.78 6.98 1.97
N ALA A 80 19.27 6.71 0.77
CA ALA A 80 19.08 7.68 -0.30
C ALA A 80 20.38 8.38 -0.78
N THR A 81 21.42 7.59 -1.05
CA THR A 81 22.75 8.07 -1.45
C THR A 81 22.84 8.59 -2.89
N ASN A 82 21.80 8.38 -3.70
CA ASN A 82 21.69 8.83 -5.08
C ASN A 82 20.21 9.03 -5.46
N GLU A 83 19.96 9.66 -6.61
CA GLU A 83 18.61 9.99 -7.11
C GLU A 83 17.68 8.76 -7.22
N VAL A 84 18.20 7.62 -7.70
CA VAL A 84 17.44 6.37 -7.82
C VAL A 84 16.94 5.91 -6.45
N GLN A 85 17.86 5.86 -5.47
CA GLN A 85 17.53 5.45 -4.11
C GLN A 85 16.62 6.49 -3.43
N GLN A 86 16.81 7.79 -3.71
CA GLN A 86 15.94 8.86 -3.20
C GLN A 86 14.50 8.70 -3.72
N ALA A 87 14.32 8.42 -5.01
CA ALA A 87 13.00 8.15 -5.57
C ALA A 87 12.38 6.87 -4.98
N PHE A 88 13.18 5.82 -4.77
CA PHE A 88 12.73 4.62 -4.07
C PHE A 88 12.24 4.91 -2.65
N ILE A 89 13.02 5.64 -1.84
CA ILE A 89 12.62 5.97 -0.46
C ILE A 89 11.42 6.92 -0.44
N ALA A 90 11.29 7.84 -1.40
CA ALA A 90 10.09 8.66 -1.54
C ALA A 90 8.82 7.82 -1.75
N GLY A 91 8.92 6.76 -2.56
CA GLY A 91 7.83 5.80 -2.71
C GLY A 91 7.54 5.03 -1.42
N TYR A 92 8.59 4.64 -0.69
CA TYR A 92 8.46 3.97 0.61
C TYR A 92 7.78 4.86 1.66
N VAL A 93 8.11 6.15 1.68
CA VAL A 93 7.46 7.15 2.55
C VAL A 93 5.97 7.24 2.21
N ALA A 94 5.62 7.38 0.94
CA ALA A 94 4.22 7.42 0.50
C ALA A 94 3.46 6.16 0.94
N HIS A 95 4.06 4.97 0.78
CA HIS A 95 3.50 3.70 1.26
C HIS A 95 3.22 3.74 2.77
N LEU A 96 4.22 4.08 3.59
CA LEU A 96 4.08 4.09 5.04
C LEU A 96 3.03 5.08 5.52
N SER A 97 2.94 6.25 4.88
CA SER A 97 1.93 7.27 5.19
C SER A 97 0.51 6.82 4.85
N MET A 98 0.33 6.09 3.74
CA MET A 98 -0.96 5.46 3.44
C MET A 98 -1.33 4.39 4.46
N ASP A 99 -0.38 3.53 4.82
CA ASP A 99 -0.60 2.46 5.79
C ASP A 99 -0.88 2.97 7.21
N GLU A 100 -0.25 4.08 7.60
CA GLU A 100 -0.51 4.81 8.83
C GLU A 100 -1.98 5.23 8.92
N LEU A 101 -2.46 6.03 7.95
CA LEU A 101 -3.84 6.52 7.96
C LEU A 101 -4.88 5.41 7.76
N TRP A 102 -4.60 4.41 6.92
CA TRP A 102 -5.48 3.25 6.83
C TRP A 102 -5.61 2.55 8.19
N THR A 103 -4.53 2.47 8.96
CA THR A 103 -4.55 1.85 10.28
C THR A 103 -5.39 2.65 11.25
N THR A 104 -5.14 3.96 11.35
CA THR A 104 -5.76 4.84 12.36
C THR A 104 -7.19 5.25 12.03
N GLU A 105 -7.57 5.27 10.75
CA GLU A 105 -8.88 5.80 10.33
C GLU A 105 -9.84 4.71 9.82
N ILE A 106 -9.34 3.57 9.32
CA ILE A 106 -10.19 2.46 8.84
C ILE A 106 -10.05 1.22 9.73
N LEU A 107 -8.85 0.66 9.80
CA LEU A 107 -8.64 -0.67 10.38
C LEU A 107 -9.03 -0.70 11.86
N LEU A 108 -8.44 0.17 12.67
CA LEU A 108 -8.70 0.17 14.12
C LEU A 108 -10.13 0.61 14.42
N PRO A 109 -10.61 1.80 13.97
CA PRO A 109 -11.92 2.28 14.38
C PRO A 109 -13.07 1.41 13.86
N LEU A 110 -12.98 0.96 12.60
CA LEU A 110 -14.13 0.34 11.93
C LEU A 110 -14.13 -1.18 12.03
N PHE A 111 -12.98 -1.83 12.06
CA PHE A 111 -12.91 -3.30 12.04
C PHE A 111 -12.44 -3.93 13.36
N PHE A 112 -11.76 -3.14 14.21
CA PHE A 112 -11.24 -3.64 15.49
C PHE A 112 -12.06 -3.17 16.70
N GLU A 113 -12.24 -1.86 16.85
CA GLU A 113 -12.84 -1.21 18.02
C GLU A 113 -14.37 -1.22 17.97
N ARG A 114 -14.96 -0.89 16.81
CA ARG A 114 -16.41 -0.93 16.65
C ARG A 114 -16.93 -2.37 16.58
N GLU A 115 -18.01 -2.62 17.31
CA GLU A 115 -18.73 -3.89 17.24
C GLU A 115 -19.86 -3.84 16.21
N TRP A 116 -19.80 -4.77 15.25
CA TRP A 116 -20.85 -5.06 14.28
C TRP A 116 -20.62 -6.43 13.65
N GLY A 117 -21.64 -6.94 12.95
CA GLY A 117 -21.66 -8.30 12.43
C GLY A 117 -21.72 -9.35 13.56
N ILE A 118 -21.41 -10.59 13.21
CA ILE A 118 -21.57 -11.73 14.14
C ILE A 118 -20.42 -11.81 15.14
N ASP A 119 -19.17 -11.67 14.68
CA ASP A 119 -17.98 -11.77 15.50
C ASP A 119 -16.78 -11.05 14.86
N ARG A 120 -15.62 -11.11 15.54
CA ARG A 120 -14.37 -10.52 15.05
C ARG A 120 -13.85 -11.20 13.77
N GLY A 121 -14.07 -12.50 13.61
CA GLY A 121 -13.69 -13.24 12.40
C GLY A 121 -14.51 -12.79 11.18
N TYR A 122 -15.79 -12.50 11.38
CA TYR A 122 -16.67 -11.92 10.37
C TYR A 122 -16.21 -10.53 9.94
N ARG A 123 -15.91 -9.63 10.89
CA ARG A 123 -15.34 -8.31 10.56
C ARG A 123 -14.01 -8.42 9.84
N PHE A 124 -13.16 -9.36 10.24
CA PHE A 124 -11.91 -9.62 9.54
C PHE A 124 -12.14 -10.12 8.11
N PHE A 125 -13.14 -10.97 7.88
CA PHE A 125 -13.53 -11.37 6.53
C PHE A 125 -14.03 -10.16 5.71
N MET A 126 -14.92 -9.34 6.28
CA MET A 126 -15.44 -8.13 5.63
C MET A 126 -14.35 -7.08 5.32
N LEU A 127 -13.32 -6.96 6.16
CA LEU A 127 -12.14 -6.15 5.86
C LEU A 127 -11.46 -6.64 4.58
N ASN A 128 -11.30 -7.95 4.42
CA ASN A 128 -10.69 -8.51 3.22
C ASN A 128 -11.62 -8.38 2.00
N VAL A 129 -12.94 -8.46 2.18
CA VAL A 129 -13.91 -8.14 1.11
C VAL A 129 -13.78 -6.68 0.66
N LEU A 130 -13.65 -5.74 1.60
CA LEU A 130 -13.38 -4.33 1.28
C LEU A 130 -12.09 -4.18 0.48
N LEU A 131 -11.00 -4.83 0.91
CA LEU A 131 -9.73 -4.79 0.20
C LEU A 131 -9.85 -5.37 -1.22
N ALA A 132 -10.54 -6.50 -1.39
CA ALA A 132 -10.78 -7.08 -2.70
C ALA A 132 -11.59 -6.14 -3.63
N TYR A 133 -12.63 -5.49 -3.09
CA TYR A 133 -13.41 -4.50 -3.83
C TYR A 133 -12.56 -3.32 -4.29
N LEU A 134 -11.74 -2.76 -3.40
CA LEU A 134 -10.84 -1.64 -3.72
C LEU A 134 -9.74 -2.05 -4.71
N ASP A 135 -9.24 -3.27 -4.59
CA ASP A 135 -8.23 -3.83 -5.48
C ASP A 135 -8.75 -3.98 -6.92
N GLU A 136 -9.95 -4.55 -7.11
CA GLU A 136 -10.58 -4.67 -8.43
C GLU A 136 -10.87 -3.30 -9.07
N ARG A 137 -11.36 -2.35 -8.26
CA ARG A 137 -11.59 -0.97 -8.69
C ARG A 137 -10.28 -0.33 -9.18
N ASP A 138 -9.22 -0.42 -8.38
CA ASP A 138 -7.98 0.28 -8.67
C ASP A 138 -7.18 -0.39 -9.78
N TYR A 139 -7.19 -1.72 -9.86
CA TYR A 139 -6.59 -2.49 -10.95
C TYR A 139 -7.13 -2.02 -12.31
N GLY A 140 -8.43 -1.79 -12.43
CA GLY A 140 -9.06 -1.25 -13.64
C GLY A 140 -8.61 0.16 -14.04
N HIS A 141 -7.90 0.87 -13.16
CA HIS A 141 -7.37 2.23 -13.39
C HIS A 141 -5.84 2.30 -13.49
N LEU A 142 -5.12 1.19 -13.32
CA LEU A 142 -3.67 1.15 -13.50
C LEU A 142 -3.34 1.22 -14.99
N GLU A 143 -2.35 2.06 -15.33
CA GLU A 143 -1.88 2.19 -16.71
C GLU A 143 -0.92 1.05 -17.08
N GLY A 144 -1.01 0.56 -18.31
CA GLY A 144 -0.26 -0.64 -18.74
C GLY A 144 1.27 -0.55 -18.64
N TRP A 145 1.85 0.66 -18.57
CA TRP A 145 3.30 0.83 -18.40
C TRP A 145 3.80 0.45 -17.01
N GLN A 146 2.92 0.31 -16.01
CA GLN A 146 3.32 0.02 -14.63
C GLN A 146 4.06 -1.32 -14.50
N ALA A 147 3.62 -2.34 -15.22
CA ALA A 147 4.27 -3.65 -15.21
C ALA A 147 5.72 -3.55 -15.71
N ASP A 148 5.93 -2.96 -16.88
CA ASP A 148 7.27 -2.78 -17.47
C ASP A 148 8.16 -1.90 -16.58
N ALA A 149 7.60 -0.84 -16.00
CA ALA A 149 8.32 0.04 -15.09
C ALA A 149 8.75 -0.69 -13.81
N LEU A 150 7.87 -1.52 -13.22
CA LEU A 150 8.25 -2.36 -12.08
C LEU A 150 9.32 -3.37 -12.47
N PHE A 151 9.16 -4.11 -13.57
CA PHE A 151 10.18 -5.06 -14.05
C PHE A 151 11.53 -4.42 -14.35
N ALA A 152 11.58 -3.11 -14.62
CA ALA A 152 12.82 -2.38 -14.85
C ALA A 152 13.54 -1.96 -13.56
N ALA A 153 12.89 -1.98 -12.39
CA ALA A 153 13.56 -1.64 -11.13
C ALA A 153 14.70 -2.63 -10.82
N ARG A 154 15.88 -2.12 -10.46
CA ARG A 154 17.08 -2.90 -10.14
C ARG A 154 17.57 -2.50 -8.75
N PRO A 155 16.99 -3.05 -7.66
CA PRO A 155 17.49 -2.76 -6.33
C PRO A 155 18.96 -3.20 -6.22
N ASP A 156 19.78 -2.33 -5.66
CA ASP A 156 21.19 -2.56 -5.36
C ASP A 156 21.49 -1.95 -3.99
N HIS A 157 21.33 -2.77 -2.95
CA HIS A 157 21.48 -2.38 -1.54
C HIS A 157 20.65 -1.15 -1.18
N TRP A 158 19.45 -1.01 -1.74
CA TRP A 158 18.59 0.16 -1.51
C TRP A 158 18.05 0.23 -0.09
N LEU A 159 17.93 -0.92 0.59
CA LEU A 159 17.51 -1.03 1.98
C LEU A 159 18.50 -1.86 2.81
N PRO A 160 18.79 -1.47 4.07
CA PRO A 160 19.62 -2.26 4.97
C PRO A 160 18.84 -3.36 5.72
N PHE A 161 17.51 -3.40 5.59
CA PHE A 161 16.63 -4.30 6.34
C PHE A 161 15.76 -5.21 5.48
N ILE A 162 15.70 -4.99 4.16
CA ILE A 162 15.11 -5.94 3.19
C ILE A 162 16.20 -6.30 2.17
N PRO A 163 16.64 -7.56 2.08
CA PRO A 163 17.61 -7.98 1.07
C PRO A 163 17.09 -7.79 -0.36
N ASP A 164 17.98 -7.43 -1.29
CA ASP A 164 17.62 -7.26 -2.71
C ASP A 164 16.93 -8.48 -3.35
N PRO A 165 17.30 -9.75 -3.03
CA PRO A 165 16.58 -10.91 -3.55
C PRO A 165 15.10 -10.91 -3.15
N ASP A 166 14.77 -10.46 -1.94
CA ASP A 166 13.39 -10.40 -1.45
C ASP A 166 12.62 -9.26 -2.11
N LEU A 167 13.27 -8.09 -2.30
CA LEU A 167 12.70 -6.98 -3.09
C LEU A 167 12.43 -7.41 -4.54
N CYS A 168 13.36 -8.15 -5.16
CA CYS A 168 13.18 -8.67 -6.51
C CYS A 168 12.05 -9.70 -6.59
N ALA A 169 12.00 -10.65 -5.66
CA ALA A 169 10.93 -11.65 -5.62
C ALA A 169 9.55 -10.99 -5.47
N TRP A 170 9.45 -9.99 -4.60
CA TRP A 170 8.22 -9.23 -4.40
C TRP A 170 7.84 -8.39 -5.63
N ARG A 171 8.80 -7.64 -6.20
CA ARG A 171 8.64 -6.89 -7.46
C ARG A 171 8.08 -7.79 -8.55
N ASP A 172 8.69 -8.96 -8.75
CA ASP A 172 8.33 -9.88 -9.82
C ASP A 172 6.95 -10.48 -9.59
N LEU A 173 6.58 -10.80 -8.34
CA LEU A 173 5.25 -11.28 -7.99
C LEU A 173 4.17 -10.22 -8.28
N VAL A 174 4.38 -8.96 -7.89
CA VAL A 174 3.40 -7.89 -8.13
C VAL A 174 3.32 -7.56 -9.63
N ALA A 175 4.46 -7.41 -10.31
CA ALA A 175 4.50 -7.11 -11.73
C ALA A 175 3.87 -8.22 -12.60
N GLN A 176 4.04 -9.50 -12.22
CA GLN A 176 3.38 -10.62 -12.90
C GLN A 176 1.85 -10.57 -12.79
N GLN A 177 1.29 -10.05 -11.69
CA GLN A 177 -0.16 -9.89 -11.52
C GLN A 177 -0.72 -8.69 -12.29
N LEU A 178 0.12 -7.76 -12.75
CA LEU A 178 -0.29 -6.66 -13.62
C LEU A 178 -0.40 -7.09 -15.10
N VAL A 179 0.27 -8.17 -15.50
CA VAL A 179 0.23 -8.70 -16.87
C VAL A 179 -0.65 -9.95 -17.01
N ASN A 180 -0.90 -10.65 -15.90
CA ASN A 180 -1.76 -11.83 -15.85
C ASN A 180 -3.00 -11.57 -15.00
N GLU A 181 -3.83 -12.58 -14.81
CA GLU A 181 -4.94 -12.54 -13.86
C GLU A 181 -4.45 -12.28 -12.43
N SER A 182 -5.08 -11.33 -11.75
CA SER A 182 -4.79 -11.01 -10.36
C SER A 182 -5.08 -12.21 -9.45
N GLN A 183 -4.19 -12.46 -8.49
CA GLN A 183 -4.36 -13.51 -7.48
C GLN A 183 -5.00 -12.98 -6.18
N THR A 184 -5.52 -11.75 -6.18
CA THR A 184 -6.04 -11.07 -4.98
C THR A 184 -7.02 -11.92 -4.19
N LEU A 185 -8.03 -12.52 -4.82
CA LEU A 185 -9.03 -13.31 -4.10
C LEU A 185 -8.44 -14.58 -3.48
N SER A 186 -7.47 -15.22 -4.14
CA SER A 186 -6.78 -16.38 -3.59
C SER A 186 -5.92 -16.00 -2.38
N ILE A 187 -5.19 -14.88 -2.47
CA ILE A 187 -4.31 -14.38 -1.40
C ILE A 187 -5.14 -13.92 -0.18
N LEU A 188 -6.15 -13.08 -0.42
CA LEU A 188 -7.03 -12.58 0.65
C LEU A 188 -7.92 -13.70 1.22
N GLY A 189 -8.35 -14.65 0.38
CA GLY A 189 -9.06 -15.86 0.79
C GLY A 189 -8.25 -16.69 1.77
N ALA A 190 -7.01 -17.05 1.40
CA ALA A 190 -6.11 -17.79 2.28
C ALA A 190 -5.89 -17.05 3.62
N ARG A 191 -5.70 -15.73 3.58
CA ARG A 191 -5.56 -14.88 4.77
C ARG A 191 -6.81 -14.91 5.66
N ALA A 192 -8.00 -14.85 5.08
CA ALA A 192 -9.28 -14.86 5.78
C ALA A 192 -9.79 -16.27 6.13
N ARG A 193 -9.08 -17.33 5.70
CA ARG A 193 -9.54 -18.74 5.75
C ARG A 193 -10.87 -18.94 5.03
N ARG A 194 -10.97 -18.39 3.83
CA ARG A 194 -12.16 -18.39 2.96
C ARG A 194 -11.75 -18.71 1.52
N THR A 195 -12.71 -19.17 0.71
CA THR A 195 -12.47 -19.44 -0.71
C THR A 195 -12.77 -18.22 -1.59
N PRO A 196 -12.21 -18.14 -2.82
CA PRO A 196 -12.58 -17.10 -3.77
C PRO A 196 -14.09 -17.03 -4.07
N GLU A 197 -14.78 -18.17 -4.06
CA GLU A 197 -16.23 -18.25 -4.27
C GLU A 197 -17.01 -17.60 -3.12
N GLU A 198 -16.54 -17.73 -1.87
CA GLU A 198 -17.14 -17.05 -0.73
C GLU A 198 -16.99 -15.51 -0.85
N PHE A 199 -15.88 -15.03 -1.38
CA PHE A 199 -15.70 -13.60 -1.69
C PHE A 199 -16.68 -13.16 -2.79
N ARG A 200 -16.73 -13.89 -3.92
CA ARG A 200 -17.65 -13.60 -5.04
C ARG A 200 -19.10 -13.59 -4.61
N ALA A 201 -19.50 -14.51 -3.74
CA ALA A 201 -20.86 -14.56 -3.21
C ALA A 201 -21.30 -13.30 -2.45
N VAL A 202 -20.33 -12.49 -1.97
CA VAL A 202 -20.58 -11.17 -1.36
C VAL A 202 -20.39 -10.07 -2.40
N LEU A 203 -19.21 -9.99 -3.03
CA LEU A 203 -18.83 -8.94 -3.99
C LEU A 203 -19.84 -8.78 -5.14
N ASP A 204 -20.35 -9.90 -5.68
CA ASP A 204 -21.25 -9.91 -6.83
C ASP A 204 -22.73 -9.69 -6.42
N SER A 205 -23.01 -9.50 -5.13
CA SER A 205 -24.35 -9.30 -4.59
C SER A 205 -24.48 -7.91 -3.96
N PRO A 206 -25.08 -6.92 -4.66
CA PRO A 206 -25.26 -5.56 -4.14
C PRO A 206 -25.99 -5.52 -2.80
N SER A 207 -27.01 -6.37 -2.62
CA SER A 207 -27.77 -6.46 -1.36
C SER A 207 -26.92 -6.99 -0.21
N LYS A 208 -26.03 -7.96 -0.46
CA LYS A 208 -25.12 -8.47 0.58
C LYS A 208 -24.02 -7.48 0.87
N MET A 209 -23.38 -6.89 -0.16
CA MET A 209 -22.42 -5.80 0.05
C MET A 209 -23.02 -4.69 0.91
N GLN A 210 -24.28 -4.32 0.64
CA GLN A 210 -24.98 -3.31 1.44
C GLN A 210 -25.13 -3.74 2.90
N ALA A 211 -25.80 -4.86 3.15
CA ALA A 211 -26.14 -5.32 4.50
C ALA A 211 -24.90 -5.72 5.32
N ASP A 212 -23.95 -6.38 4.68
CA ASP A 212 -22.81 -7.03 5.35
C ASP A 212 -21.63 -6.07 5.54
N LEU A 213 -21.45 -5.08 4.66
CA LEU A 213 -20.32 -4.15 4.71
C LEU A 213 -20.78 -2.68 4.77
N TRP A 214 -21.53 -2.19 3.78
CA TRP A 214 -21.77 -0.75 3.61
C TRP A 214 -22.67 -0.10 4.66
N ASP A 215 -23.58 -0.84 5.26
CA ASP A 215 -24.37 -0.36 6.41
C ASP A 215 -23.48 -0.09 7.64
N ASN A 216 -22.31 -0.73 7.72
CA ASN A 216 -21.36 -0.60 8.84
C ASN A 216 -20.16 0.28 8.49
N VAL A 217 -19.70 0.23 7.25
CA VAL A 217 -18.52 0.92 6.74
C VAL A 217 -18.95 1.72 5.49
N PRO A 218 -19.56 2.90 5.64
CA PRO A 218 -20.14 3.60 4.51
C PRO A 218 -19.12 3.91 3.39
N PRO A 219 -19.45 3.70 2.11
CA PRO A 219 -18.53 3.97 1.00
C PRO A 219 -17.98 5.41 0.97
N ASP A 220 -18.78 6.39 1.38
CA ASP A 220 -18.35 7.80 1.44
C ASP A 220 -17.29 8.04 2.52
N ALA A 221 -17.36 7.32 3.63
CA ALA A 221 -16.35 7.37 4.69
C ALA A 221 -15.03 6.77 4.21
N VAL A 222 -15.08 5.62 3.51
CA VAL A 222 -13.89 5.02 2.89
C VAL A 222 -13.26 5.99 1.89
N GLN A 223 -14.05 6.56 0.97
CA GLN A 223 -13.55 7.52 -0.01
C GLN A 223 -12.96 8.78 0.63
N GLN A 224 -13.54 9.27 1.74
CA GLN A 224 -12.98 10.40 2.46
C GLN A 224 -11.59 10.07 3.02
N VAL A 225 -11.43 8.89 3.63
CA VAL A 225 -10.12 8.44 4.10
C VAL A 225 -9.15 8.23 2.93
N GLU A 226 -9.58 7.67 1.80
CA GLU A 226 -8.69 7.51 0.63
C GLU A 226 -8.18 8.85 0.08
N ARG A 227 -9.01 9.91 0.08
CA ARG A 227 -8.57 11.26 -0.29
C ARG A 227 -7.58 11.83 0.73
N HIS A 228 -7.82 11.57 2.02
CA HIS A 228 -6.91 11.98 3.09
C HIS A 228 -5.57 11.25 2.99
N MET A 229 -5.59 9.93 2.82
CA MET A 229 -4.42 9.08 2.54
C MET A 229 -3.60 9.62 1.37
N TYR A 230 -4.24 9.96 0.25
CA TYR A 230 -3.55 10.53 -0.90
C TYR A 230 -2.84 11.85 -0.56
N THR A 231 -3.59 12.78 0.05
CA THR A 231 -3.07 14.11 0.41
C THR A 231 -1.91 14.00 1.39
N PHE A 232 -2.06 13.17 2.41
CA PHE A 232 -1.07 12.94 3.44
C PHE A 232 0.19 12.25 2.87
N ALA A 233 0.03 11.21 2.04
CA ALA A 233 1.15 10.55 1.40
C ALA A 233 1.97 11.51 0.52
N ARG A 234 1.29 12.39 -0.22
CA ARG A 234 1.94 13.46 -0.99
C ARG A 234 2.71 14.41 -0.08
N GLU A 235 2.09 14.91 0.98
CA GLU A 235 2.71 15.86 1.91
C GLU A 235 3.93 15.25 2.59
N GLN A 236 3.83 14.04 3.14
CA GLN A 236 4.95 13.36 3.80
C GLN A 236 6.09 13.04 2.83
N MET A 237 5.77 12.62 1.60
CA MET A 237 6.76 12.41 0.55
C MET A 237 7.53 13.71 0.21
N LEU A 238 6.83 14.84 0.13
CA LEU A 238 7.45 16.14 -0.11
C LEU A 238 8.32 16.59 1.06
N VAL A 239 7.84 16.42 2.31
CA VAL A 239 8.65 16.69 3.51
C VAL A 239 9.96 15.88 3.49
N TYR A 240 9.88 14.59 3.15
CA TYR A 240 11.07 13.75 3.00
C TYR A 240 12.03 14.30 1.93
N LEU A 241 11.52 14.60 0.72
CA LEU A 241 12.34 15.05 -0.40
C LEU A 241 12.97 16.43 -0.15
N ASP A 242 12.25 17.35 0.48
CA ASP A 242 12.76 18.67 0.86
C ASP A 242 13.85 18.58 1.93
N SER A 243 13.76 17.61 2.85
CA SER A 243 14.79 17.37 3.87
C SER A 243 16.04 16.64 3.34
N SER A 244 15.94 16.06 2.14
CA SER A 244 17.00 15.27 1.50
C SER A 244 17.74 16.04 0.40
N ALA A 245 17.30 17.26 0.07
CA ALA A 245 17.91 18.15 -0.93
C ALA A 245 19.00 19.05 -0.29
#